data_AF-Q4UI87-F1
#
_entry.id   AF-Q4UI87-F1
#
_cell.length_a   1.000
_cell.length_b   1.000
_cell.length_c   1.000
_cell.angle_alpha   90.00
_cell.angle_beta   90.00
_cell.angle_gamma   90.00
#
_symmetry.space_group_name_H-M   'P 1'
#
loop_
_entity.id
_entity.type
_entity.pdbx_description
1 polymer ?
#
loop_
_entity_poly.entity_id
_entity_poly.type
_entity_poly.pdbx_seq_one_letter_code
_entity_poly.pdbx_strand_id
1 'polypeptide(L)'
;MAECPYCGSANKQAGGGTEDCPYLMAAYVFAGLAMMLNIRLSYSSAPYALIRFRLPENLFSVFVRRMASALELWCLPSMLLGNIMEYGLKGYYQIKNYESDFANGFNLKVPSTINITDSTPKTITIKNLPHVNNTFTPRLEKFYWIVVPSIITQWLNFLTYVILLFVYISGGDQGHLTVFYFVIAISGFVFGINMVLLYAVDWNYIPVYMVGENSFPIVTSSIHYMTTLIFGNRRKWNSDFIIVWIDIWVAIVISLVAAFLWTLAYGYYRNTQKEAITGYPASTSTTITYGTSSECTKHTATPVGKATITDPTDGKSPTLTLNVSDTATNLAAIQETQCNVDVDTTKKTLTIKYGDECITITVGSITKAKGPVLYGHILTEKFDMSTVRGAIISPTLMVIVGMGLVYAIYPGIAPGMIVPFYLVDKIEMVLLIATFFPPVIVALLNRGSFNESTKPYSPKNIYQFHKPEDTENGFGGWRPYKKHVKGSANCESESTIDNWFWHFFDLLIVIKISLAAIFIYSLHYRESAISRSIINQPKMSTILSIIFYMCHEFLLALGFPGVIGNNGSTYVMLPAQYVGALFMIFLAFYSEGYIIEYKSHDPTHWPTESMNRWNVVCI
;
A
#
# COMPACT_ATOMS: atom_id res chain seq x y z
N MET A 1 -24.54 -1.81 11.18
CA MET A 1 -23.18 -2.20 10.71
C MET A 1 -23.12 -3.71 10.73
N ALA A 2 -22.58 -4.35 9.69
CA ALA A 2 -22.59 -5.81 9.59
C ALA A 2 -21.20 -6.39 9.86
N GLU A 3 -21.17 -7.60 10.41
CA GLU A 3 -19.96 -8.40 10.53
C GLU A 3 -19.58 -8.96 9.16
N CYS A 4 -18.28 -9.02 8.86
CA CYS A 4 -17.81 -9.65 7.64
C CYS A 4 -18.19 -11.15 7.65
N PRO A 5 -18.90 -11.68 6.63
CA PRO A 5 -19.34 -13.08 6.61
C PRO A 5 -18.19 -14.08 6.71
N TYR A 6 -17.04 -13.74 6.11
CA TYR A 6 -15.86 -14.59 6.09
C TYR A 6 -15.04 -14.50 7.37
N CYS A 7 -14.70 -13.29 7.82
CA CYS A 7 -13.93 -13.11 9.05
C CYS A 7 -14.73 -13.53 10.30
N GLY A 8 -16.06 -13.35 10.27
CA GLY A 8 -16.98 -13.82 11.30
C GLY A 8 -17.05 -15.35 11.37
N SER A 9 -17.24 -16.03 10.23
CA SER A 9 -17.27 -17.51 10.21
C SER A 9 -15.92 -18.15 10.57
N ALA A 10 -14.81 -17.52 10.19
CA ALA A 10 -13.47 -17.99 10.52
C ALA A 10 -13.03 -17.68 11.98
N ASN A 11 -13.81 -16.89 12.73
CA ASN A 11 -13.46 -16.38 14.08
C ASN A 11 -12.08 -15.68 14.12
N LYS A 12 -11.70 -15.00 13.03
CA LYS A 12 -10.38 -14.38 12.87
C LYS A 12 -10.54 -12.90 12.53
N GLN A 13 -9.70 -12.08 13.15
CA GLN A 13 -9.40 -10.74 12.64
C GLN A 13 -8.40 -10.88 11.50
N ALA A 14 -8.45 -9.99 10.50
CA ALA A 14 -7.40 -9.88 9.49
C ALA A 14 -6.04 -9.71 10.20
N GLY A 15 -5.15 -10.68 10.04
CA GLY A 15 -3.85 -10.71 10.71
C GLY A 15 -2.83 -9.81 10.01
N GLY A 16 -1.89 -9.26 10.79
CA GLY A 16 -0.75 -8.53 10.25
C GLY A 16 0.12 -9.47 9.43
N GLY A 17 0.49 -9.08 8.22
CA GLY A 17 1.26 -9.89 7.29
C GLY A 17 0.44 -10.92 6.50
N THR A 18 -0.86 -11.07 6.74
CA THR A 18 -1.69 -12.12 6.10
C THR A 18 -2.82 -11.53 5.26
N GLU A 19 -2.98 -12.01 4.03
CA GLU A 19 -4.00 -11.60 3.07
C GLU A 19 -5.17 -12.60 3.03
N ASP A 20 -5.79 -12.83 4.19
CA ASP A 20 -6.68 -13.97 4.40
C ASP A 20 -8.15 -13.70 4.02
N CYS A 21 -8.57 -12.43 3.87
CA CYS A 21 -9.97 -12.09 3.64
C CYS A 21 -10.30 -11.93 2.14
N PRO A 22 -11.13 -12.82 1.54
CA PRO A 22 -11.47 -12.77 0.12
C PRO A 22 -12.18 -11.49 -0.31
N TYR A 23 -12.97 -10.87 0.59
CA TYR A 23 -13.64 -9.61 0.30
C TYR A 23 -12.66 -8.44 0.15
N LEU A 24 -11.65 -8.36 1.02
CA LEU A 24 -10.58 -7.36 0.88
C LEU A 24 -9.75 -7.64 -0.37
N MET A 25 -9.41 -8.91 -0.62
CA MET A 25 -8.70 -9.28 -1.85
C MET A 25 -9.45 -8.82 -3.11
N ALA A 26 -10.75 -9.12 -3.21
CA ALA A 26 -11.57 -8.68 -4.34
C ALA A 26 -11.58 -7.16 -4.46
N ALA A 27 -11.74 -6.43 -3.35
CA ALA A 27 -11.70 -4.97 -3.36
C ALA A 27 -10.35 -4.43 -3.89
N TYR A 28 -9.22 -4.98 -3.45
CA TYR A 28 -7.88 -4.57 -3.92
C TYR A 28 -7.61 -4.93 -5.38
N VAL A 29 -8.03 -6.12 -5.86
CA VAL A 29 -7.90 -6.50 -7.27
C VAL A 29 -8.70 -5.56 -8.16
N PHE A 30 -9.97 -5.30 -7.83
CA PHE A 30 -10.82 -4.42 -8.65
C PHE A 30 -10.39 -2.95 -8.55
N ALA A 31 -9.89 -2.51 -7.39
CA ALA A 31 -9.30 -1.18 -7.25
C ALA A 31 -8.07 -1.01 -8.14
N GLY A 32 -7.18 -2.00 -8.19
CA GLY A 32 -6.03 -2.02 -9.10
C GLY A 32 -6.46 -2.03 -10.58
N LEU A 33 -7.42 -2.90 -10.93
CA LEU A 33 -7.98 -2.98 -12.28
C LEU A 33 -8.60 -1.66 -12.74
N ALA A 34 -9.28 -0.95 -11.84
CA ALA A 34 -9.91 0.34 -12.13
C ALA A 34 -8.93 1.51 -12.21
N MET A 35 -7.69 1.32 -11.75
CA MET A 35 -6.73 2.40 -11.57
C MET A 35 -6.08 2.85 -12.88
N MET A 36 -5.68 1.89 -13.72
CA MET A 36 -5.01 2.14 -15.01
C MET A 36 -5.97 2.62 -16.13
N LEU A 37 -7.28 2.62 -15.87
CA LEU A 37 -8.31 3.02 -16.83
C LEU A 37 -8.19 4.49 -17.29
N ASN A 38 -7.80 5.41 -16.41
CA ASN A 38 -7.68 6.84 -16.73
C ASN A 38 -6.61 7.12 -17.79
N ILE A 39 -5.44 6.50 -17.62
CA ILE A 39 -4.31 6.63 -18.55
C ILE A 39 -4.68 6.02 -19.90
N ARG A 40 -5.29 4.83 -19.93
CA ARG A 40 -5.69 4.22 -21.21
C ARG A 40 -6.78 5.02 -21.91
N LEU A 41 -7.73 5.57 -21.17
CA LEU A 41 -8.78 6.38 -21.77
C LEU A 41 -8.19 7.62 -22.44
N SER A 42 -7.19 8.28 -21.85
CA SER A 42 -6.54 9.43 -22.48
C SER A 42 -5.86 9.04 -23.81
N TYR A 43 -5.22 7.86 -23.89
CA TYR A 43 -4.64 7.35 -25.14
C TYR A 43 -5.67 6.89 -26.18
N SER A 44 -6.68 6.11 -25.78
CA SER A 44 -7.72 5.57 -26.68
C SER A 44 -8.66 6.66 -27.21
N SER A 45 -8.97 7.67 -26.38
CA SER A 45 -9.84 8.78 -26.77
C SER A 45 -9.16 9.84 -27.63
N ALA A 46 -7.83 9.90 -27.64
CA ALA A 46 -7.09 10.96 -28.34
C ALA A 46 -7.27 10.98 -29.87
N PRO A 47 -7.23 9.85 -30.61
CA PRO A 47 -7.51 9.84 -32.05
C PRO A 47 -8.90 10.37 -32.37
N TYR A 48 -9.90 9.97 -31.59
CA TYR A 48 -11.26 10.45 -31.75
C TYR A 48 -11.40 11.93 -31.38
N ALA A 49 -10.79 12.37 -30.28
CA ALA A 49 -10.80 13.76 -29.86
C ALA A 49 -10.30 14.67 -30.99
N LEU A 50 -9.27 14.28 -31.74
CA LEU A 50 -8.84 15.06 -32.91
C LEU A 50 -9.86 15.11 -34.05
N ILE A 51 -10.46 13.96 -34.41
CA ILE A 51 -11.48 13.89 -35.46
C ILE A 51 -12.66 14.77 -35.07
N ARG A 52 -13.02 14.77 -33.78
CA ARG A 52 -14.10 15.56 -33.21
C ARG A 52 -13.77 17.04 -33.13
N PHE A 53 -12.57 17.40 -32.67
CA PHE A 53 -12.12 18.79 -32.50
C PHE A 53 -11.46 19.37 -33.77
N ARG A 54 -11.44 18.61 -34.87
CA ARG A 54 -10.83 18.96 -36.16
C ARG A 54 -9.40 19.51 -36.03
N LEU A 55 -8.63 18.93 -35.12
CA LEU A 55 -7.22 19.29 -34.95
C LEU A 55 -6.42 18.67 -36.10
N PRO A 56 -5.47 19.42 -36.69
CA PRO A 56 -4.70 18.91 -37.82
C PRO A 56 -3.85 17.69 -37.37
N GLU A 57 -3.80 16.66 -38.22
CA GLU A 57 -3.25 15.34 -37.89
C GLU A 57 -1.78 15.40 -37.44
N ASN A 58 -1.03 16.40 -37.91
CA ASN A 58 0.35 16.65 -37.50
C ASN A 58 0.49 17.01 -36.00
N LEU A 59 -0.58 17.47 -35.34
CA LEU A 59 -0.61 17.78 -33.92
C LEU A 59 -1.05 16.60 -33.04
N PHE A 60 -1.37 15.44 -33.61
CA PHE A 60 -1.87 14.27 -32.86
C PHE A 60 -0.93 13.81 -31.77
N SER A 61 0.32 13.53 -32.15
CA SER A 61 1.32 13.07 -31.20
C SER A 61 1.59 14.13 -30.13
N VAL A 62 1.40 15.42 -30.41
CA VAL A 62 1.62 16.50 -29.44
C VAL A 62 0.44 16.58 -28.47
N PHE A 63 -0.78 16.42 -28.96
CA PHE A 63 -2.00 16.44 -28.15
C PHE A 63 -2.04 15.27 -27.16
N VAL A 64 -1.79 14.03 -27.64
CA VAL A 64 -1.76 12.82 -26.81
C VAL A 64 -0.75 12.97 -25.67
N ARG A 65 0.48 13.40 -26.01
CA ARG A 65 1.55 13.60 -25.02
C ARG A 65 1.15 14.63 -23.99
N ARG A 66 0.68 15.81 -24.42
CA ARG A 66 0.26 16.86 -23.48
C ARG A 66 -0.87 16.41 -22.54
N MET A 67 -1.81 15.60 -23.01
CA MET A 67 -2.88 15.05 -22.17
C MET A 67 -2.35 14.04 -21.15
N ALA A 68 -1.49 13.11 -21.56
CA ALA A 68 -0.87 12.13 -20.66
C ALA A 68 0.03 12.81 -19.63
N SER A 69 0.94 13.69 -20.05
CA SER A 69 1.85 14.40 -19.15
C SER A 69 1.12 15.34 -18.19
N ALA A 70 -0.04 15.90 -18.58
CA ALA A 70 -0.88 16.67 -17.66
C ALA A 70 -1.49 15.79 -16.57
N LEU A 71 -2.02 14.61 -16.92
CA LEU A 71 -2.56 13.65 -15.96
C LEU A 71 -1.48 13.22 -14.96
N GLU A 72 -0.29 12.89 -15.45
CA GLU A 72 0.85 12.49 -14.62
C GLU A 72 1.30 13.63 -13.71
N LEU A 73 1.40 14.86 -14.21
CA LEU A 73 1.81 16.01 -13.41
C LEU A 73 0.84 16.29 -12.25
N TRP A 74 -0.48 16.21 -12.49
CA TRP A 74 -1.50 16.42 -11.44
C TRP A 74 -1.55 15.29 -10.40
N CYS A 75 -0.92 14.15 -10.69
CA CYS A 75 -0.73 13.06 -9.73
C CYS A 75 0.24 13.45 -8.60
N LEU A 76 1.30 14.24 -8.86
CA LEU A 76 2.32 14.54 -7.84
C LEU A 76 1.79 15.35 -6.64
N PRO A 77 1.06 16.47 -6.83
CA PRO A 77 0.52 17.23 -5.70
C PRO A 77 -0.50 16.43 -4.88
N SER A 78 -1.29 15.58 -5.53
CA SER A 78 -2.29 14.73 -4.87
C SER A 78 -1.65 13.58 -4.09
N MET A 79 -0.59 12.97 -4.62
CA MET A 79 0.22 12.00 -3.87
C MET A 79 0.90 12.65 -2.66
N LEU A 80 1.44 13.87 -2.80
CA LEU A 80 2.02 14.62 -1.69
C LEU A 80 0.98 14.89 -0.60
N LEU A 81 -0.22 15.32 -0.98
CA LEU A 81 -1.33 15.54 -0.05
C LEU A 81 -1.70 14.24 0.70
N GLY A 82 -1.84 13.12 -0.01
CA GLY A 82 -2.11 11.82 0.61
C GLY A 82 -1.03 11.39 1.60
N ASN A 83 0.24 11.64 1.28
CA ASN A 83 1.36 11.38 2.19
C ASN A 83 1.26 12.24 3.45
N ILE A 84 0.98 13.55 3.31
CA ILE A 84 0.79 14.46 4.45
C ILE A 84 -0.37 14.00 5.34
N MET A 85 -1.48 13.52 4.76
CA MET A 85 -2.62 13.01 5.53
C MET A 85 -2.24 11.79 6.38
N GLU A 86 -1.56 10.80 5.77
CA GLU A 86 -1.13 9.59 6.47
C GLU A 86 -0.08 9.88 7.55
N TYR A 87 0.93 10.70 7.24
CA TYR A 87 1.94 11.08 8.24
C TYR A 87 1.38 11.98 9.33
N GLY A 88 0.41 12.84 9.01
CA GLY A 88 -0.33 13.64 9.99
C GLY A 88 -1.10 12.77 10.97
N LEU A 89 -1.79 11.73 10.48
CA LEU A 89 -2.48 10.75 11.32
C LEU A 89 -1.50 9.97 12.21
N LYS A 90 -0.37 9.52 11.66
CA LYS A 90 0.69 8.85 12.45
C LYS A 90 1.31 9.78 13.50
N GLY A 91 1.50 11.06 13.18
CA GLY A 91 1.96 12.08 14.14
C GLY A 91 0.93 12.31 15.26
N TYR A 92 -0.36 12.34 14.93
CA TYR A 92 -1.43 12.37 15.94
C TYR A 92 -1.38 11.14 16.85
N TYR A 93 -1.15 9.94 16.30
CA TYR A 93 -0.99 8.73 17.09
C TYR A 93 0.20 8.80 18.05
N GLN A 94 1.31 9.36 17.61
CA GLN A 94 2.48 9.58 18.45
C GLN A 94 2.18 10.57 19.59
N ILE A 95 1.53 11.71 19.31
CA ILE A 95 1.17 12.71 20.34
C ILE A 95 0.21 12.12 21.38
N LYS A 96 -0.67 11.19 20.98
CA LYS A 96 -1.66 10.55 21.86
C LYS A 96 -1.18 9.24 22.50
N ASN A 97 0.08 8.86 22.30
CA ASN A 97 0.68 7.61 22.79
C ASN A 97 -0.12 6.36 22.39
N TYR A 98 -0.59 6.32 21.15
CA TYR A 98 -1.18 5.11 20.58
C TYR A 98 -0.08 4.17 20.05
N GLU A 99 -0.22 2.88 20.31
CA GLU A 99 0.63 1.79 19.81
C GLU A 99 0.06 1.18 18.52
N SER A 100 0.81 0.31 17.84
CA SER A 100 0.30 -0.41 16.66
C SER A 100 -0.57 -1.61 17.03
N ASP A 101 -1.49 -2.01 16.13
CA ASP A 101 -2.47 -3.09 16.39
C ASP A 101 -1.83 -4.44 16.71
N PHE A 102 -0.60 -4.67 16.23
CA PHE A 102 0.15 -5.90 16.47
C PHE A 102 1.18 -5.77 17.59
N ALA A 103 1.33 -4.59 18.19
CA ALA A 103 2.12 -4.37 19.39
C ALA A 103 1.26 -4.61 20.65
N ASN A 104 1.93 -4.91 21.77
CA ASN A 104 1.34 -4.94 23.10
C ASN A 104 0.05 -5.81 23.23
N GLY A 105 -0.03 -6.93 22.52
CA GLY A 105 -1.17 -7.83 22.60
C GLY A 105 -2.52 -7.20 22.16
N PHE A 106 -2.50 -6.33 21.14
CA PHE A 106 -3.66 -5.57 20.63
C PHE A 106 -4.15 -4.48 21.60
N ASN A 107 -3.29 -4.05 22.52
CA ASN A 107 -3.54 -2.93 23.39
C ASN A 107 -2.96 -1.64 22.78
N LEU A 108 -3.82 -0.89 22.10
CA LEU A 108 -3.43 0.31 21.34
C LEU A 108 -3.07 1.52 22.21
N LYS A 109 -3.21 1.49 23.53
CA LYS A 109 -2.87 2.61 24.42
C LYS A 109 -2.11 2.12 25.64
N VAL A 110 -0.97 2.73 25.97
CA VAL A 110 -0.19 2.41 27.18
C VAL A 110 0.09 3.71 27.96
N PRO A 111 0.13 3.69 29.30
CA PRO A 111 -0.15 2.60 30.24
C PRO A 111 -1.54 2.63 30.88
N SER A 112 -1.92 1.51 31.50
CA SER A 112 -3.05 1.46 32.42
C SER A 112 -2.79 2.44 33.57
N THR A 113 -3.83 3.08 34.08
CA THR A 113 -3.70 3.95 35.26
C THR A 113 -4.53 3.41 36.40
N ILE A 114 -3.97 3.47 37.59
CA ILE A 114 -4.62 3.10 38.84
C ILE A 114 -4.90 4.36 39.66
N ASN A 115 -6.08 4.41 40.27
CA ASN A 115 -6.48 5.42 41.23
C ASN A 115 -7.04 4.71 42.47
N ILE A 116 -6.53 5.04 43.65
CA ILE A 116 -6.99 4.49 44.93
C ILE A 116 -7.46 5.66 45.80
N THR A 117 -8.74 5.66 46.15
CA THR A 117 -9.32 6.68 47.02
C THR A 117 -9.04 6.39 48.50
N ASP A 118 -8.91 7.44 49.30
CA ASP A 118 -8.75 7.32 50.76
C ASP A 118 -10.09 7.25 51.52
N SER A 119 -11.15 6.76 50.86
CA SER A 119 -12.47 6.58 51.46
C SER A 119 -12.55 5.26 52.24
N THR A 120 -13.49 5.13 53.16
CA THR A 120 -13.85 3.83 53.77
C THR A 120 -15.25 3.44 53.29
N PRO A 121 -15.40 2.39 52.45
CA PRO A 121 -14.37 1.52 51.84
C PRO A 121 -13.50 2.24 50.79
N LYS A 122 -12.27 1.76 50.59
CA LYS A 122 -11.33 2.30 49.57
C LYS A 122 -11.78 1.84 48.20
N THR A 123 -11.77 2.74 47.21
CA THR A 123 -12.14 2.42 45.82
C THR A 123 -10.88 2.37 44.97
N ILE A 124 -10.58 1.19 44.41
CA ILE A 124 -9.52 0.98 43.43
C ILE A 124 -10.16 1.06 42.04
N THR A 125 -9.75 2.05 41.25
CA THR A 125 -10.20 2.26 39.88
C THR A 125 -9.04 2.09 38.92
N ILE A 126 -9.21 1.22 37.92
CA ILE A 126 -8.20 0.96 36.89
C ILE A 126 -8.78 1.35 35.54
N LYS A 127 -8.09 2.24 34.82
CA LYS A 127 -8.44 2.64 33.46
C LYS A 127 -7.52 1.94 32.46
N ASN A 128 -8.01 1.74 31.24
CA ASN A 128 -7.27 1.16 30.11
C ASN A 128 -6.79 -0.29 30.38
N LEU A 129 -7.71 -1.19 30.76
CA LEU A 129 -7.36 -2.59 30.98
C LEU A 129 -6.85 -3.26 29.68
N PRO A 130 -5.72 -3.99 29.73
CA PRO A 130 -5.23 -4.75 28.59
C PRO A 130 -6.27 -5.79 28.13
N HIS A 131 -6.32 -6.01 26.81
CA HIS A 131 -7.23 -6.93 26.12
C HIS A 131 -8.74 -6.62 26.14
N VAL A 132 -9.19 -5.65 26.93
CA VAL A 132 -10.55 -5.06 26.89
C VAL A 132 -10.52 -3.65 26.27
N ASN A 133 -9.32 -3.15 25.93
CA ASN A 133 -9.09 -1.73 25.67
C ASN A 133 -9.68 -1.22 24.36
N ASN A 134 -9.94 0.09 24.35
CA ASN A 134 -10.58 0.88 23.31
C ASN A 134 -9.76 0.88 21.99
N THR A 135 -9.81 -0.19 21.21
CA THR A 135 -9.29 -0.20 19.84
C THR A 135 -10.12 0.67 18.89
N PHE A 136 -11.29 1.10 19.36
CA PHE A 136 -12.28 1.80 18.57
C PHE A 136 -11.85 3.24 18.25
N THR A 137 -11.39 4.03 19.22
CA THR A 137 -11.00 5.44 18.97
C THR A 137 -9.90 5.59 17.93
N PRO A 138 -8.72 4.93 18.01
CA PRO A 138 -7.67 5.10 16.99
C PRO A 138 -8.10 4.58 15.61
N ARG A 139 -8.87 3.47 15.55
CA ARG A 139 -9.40 2.95 14.29
C ARG A 139 -10.50 3.83 13.69
N LEU A 140 -11.28 4.51 14.52
CA LEU A 140 -12.27 5.51 14.10
C LEU A 140 -11.60 6.72 13.47
N GLU A 141 -10.49 7.19 14.03
CA GLU A 141 -9.69 8.28 13.44
C GLU A 141 -9.12 7.87 12.08
N LYS A 142 -8.54 6.66 11.96
CA LYS A 142 -8.10 6.13 10.66
C LYS A 142 -9.28 6.00 9.68
N PHE A 143 -10.44 5.61 10.18
CA PHE A 143 -11.64 5.51 9.37
C PHE A 143 -12.02 6.86 8.76
N TYR A 144 -12.07 7.93 9.56
CA TYR A 144 -12.47 9.25 9.05
C TYR A 144 -11.39 9.93 8.20
N TRP A 145 -10.11 9.80 8.55
CA TRP A 145 -9.03 10.53 7.87
C TRP A 145 -8.45 9.81 6.65
N ILE A 146 -8.53 8.49 6.59
CA ILE A 146 -7.94 7.70 5.50
C ILE A 146 -9.02 6.92 4.74
N VAL A 147 -9.84 6.13 5.45
CA VAL A 147 -10.79 5.21 4.79
C VAL A 147 -11.95 5.95 4.12
N VAL A 148 -12.58 6.91 4.79
CA VAL A 148 -13.68 7.69 4.22
C VAL A 148 -13.23 8.47 2.98
N PRO A 149 -12.10 9.21 3.02
CA PRO A 149 -11.51 9.80 1.82
C PRO A 149 -11.23 8.76 0.73
N SER A 150 -10.72 7.57 1.05
CA SER A 150 -10.49 6.52 0.06
C SER A 150 -11.78 6.04 -0.62
N ILE A 151 -12.88 5.94 0.13
CA ILE A 151 -14.19 5.59 -0.44
C ILE A 151 -14.66 6.71 -1.36
N ILE A 152 -14.55 7.96 -0.93
CA ILE A 152 -14.93 9.13 -1.73
C ILE A 152 -14.11 9.17 -3.02
N THR A 153 -12.78 8.95 -2.97
CA THR A 153 -11.93 8.99 -4.16
C THR A 153 -12.24 7.86 -5.14
N GLN A 154 -12.64 6.68 -4.67
CA GLN A 154 -13.11 5.60 -5.55
C GLN A 154 -14.43 5.95 -6.26
N TRP A 155 -15.38 6.57 -5.56
CA TRP A 155 -16.62 7.06 -6.16
C TRP A 155 -16.39 8.25 -7.09
N LEU A 156 -15.44 9.13 -6.77
CA LEU A 156 -15.02 10.23 -7.66
C LEU A 156 -14.38 9.67 -8.93
N ASN A 157 -13.60 8.60 -8.85
CA ASN A 157 -13.03 7.92 -10.02
C ASN A 157 -14.14 7.37 -10.94
N PHE A 158 -15.18 6.76 -10.37
CA PHE A 158 -16.37 6.38 -11.14
C PHE A 158 -17.07 7.60 -11.77
N LEU A 159 -17.26 8.66 -11.00
CA LEU A 159 -17.92 9.88 -11.46
C LEU A 159 -17.13 10.57 -12.58
N THR A 160 -15.79 10.56 -12.54
CA THR A 160 -14.97 11.12 -13.62
C THR A 160 -15.23 10.43 -14.95
N TYR A 161 -15.41 9.10 -14.97
CA TYR A 161 -15.76 8.38 -16.20
C TYR A 161 -17.16 8.70 -16.70
N VAL A 162 -18.13 8.88 -15.79
CA VAL A 162 -19.49 9.31 -16.17
C VAL A 162 -19.47 10.73 -16.74
N ILE A 163 -18.74 11.66 -16.13
CA ILE A 163 -18.57 13.01 -16.64
C ILE A 163 -17.88 12.98 -18.01
N LEU A 164 -16.85 12.15 -18.18
CA LEU A 164 -16.19 11.96 -19.48
C LEU A 164 -17.17 11.46 -20.55
N LEU A 165 -18.06 10.52 -20.22
CA LEU A 165 -19.12 10.08 -21.14
C LEU A 165 -20.04 11.24 -21.54
N PHE A 166 -20.47 12.07 -20.59
CA PHE A 166 -21.31 13.24 -20.90
C PHE A 166 -20.57 14.27 -21.75
N VAL A 167 -19.31 14.58 -21.44
CA VAL A 167 -18.47 15.49 -22.24
C VAL A 167 -18.25 14.92 -23.64
N TYR A 168 -18.20 13.60 -23.78
CA TYR A 168 -18.06 12.91 -25.06
C TYR A 168 -19.34 12.95 -25.91
N ILE A 169 -20.51 12.85 -25.29
CA ILE A 169 -21.82 12.88 -25.97
C ILE A 169 -22.29 14.32 -26.24
N SER A 170 -21.94 15.28 -25.37
CA SER A 170 -22.38 16.68 -25.46
C SER A 170 -21.47 17.56 -26.34
N GLY A 171 -22.01 18.65 -26.88
CA GLY A 171 -21.21 19.71 -27.52
C GLY A 171 -21.33 19.86 -29.05
N GLY A 172 -22.27 19.19 -29.73
CA GLY A 172 -22.53 19.42 -31.16
C GLY A 172 -21.28 19.26 -32.04
N ASP A 173 -21.20 19.91 -33.20
CA ASP A 173 -20.08 19.70 -34.15
C ASP A 173 -18.70 20.19 -33.69
N GLN A 174 -18.62 20.99 -32.61
CA GLN A 174 -17.37 21.59 -32.11
C GLN A 174 -16.84 20.93 -30.83
N GLY A 175 -17.70 20.26 -30.05
CA GLY A 175 -17.35 19.68 -28.75
C GLY A 175 -16.84 20.70 -27.72
N HIS A 176 -16.66 20.27 -26.47
CA HIS A 176 -16.11 21.13 -25.40
C HIS A 176 -14.68 20.70 -25.02
N LEU A 177 -13.70 21.04 -25.87
CA LEU A 177 -12.28 20.66 -25.69
C LEU A 177 -11.73 21.10 -24.32
N THR A 178 -12.05 22.30 -23.88
CA THR A 178 -11.59 22.84 -22.60
C THR A 178 -12.13 22.03 -21.41
N VAL A 179 -13.40 21.64 -21.45
CA VAL A 179 -14.02 20.83 -20.39
C VAL A 179 -13.40 19.44 -20.37
N PHE A 180 -13.17 18.85 -21.54
CA PHE A 180 -12.47 17.57 -21.65
C PHE A 180 -11.08 17.61 -21.01
N TYR A 181 -10.29 18.66 -21.28
CA TYR A 181 -8.98 18.84 -20.66
C TYR A 181 -9.05 18.98 -19.14
N PHE A 182 -9.97 19.80 -18.63
CA PHE A 182 -10.14 19.98 -17.17
C PHE A 182 -10.56 18.68 -16.47
N VAL A 183 -11.43 17.88 -17.09
CA VAL A 183 -11.86 16.61 -16.52
C VAL A 183 -10.70 15.61 -16.46
N ILE A 184 -9.84 15.58 -17.48
CA ILE A 184 -8.61 14.75 -17.44
C ILE A 184 -7.67 15.22 -16.34
N ALA A 185 -7.43 16.53 -16.19
CA ALA A 185 -6.59 17.06 -15.12
C ALA A 185 -7.13 16.71 -13.71
N ILE A 186 -8.44 16.87 -13.50
CA ILE A 186 -9.11 16.50 -12.24
C ILE A 186 -9.00 14.99 -12.01
N SER A 187 -9.14 14.17 -13.05
CA SER A 187 -8.99 12.71 -12.94
C SER A 187 -7.58 12.30 -12.50
N GLY A 188 -6.53 13.00 -12.96
CA GLY A 188 -5.15 12.79 -12.51
C GLY A 188 -4.95 13.12 -11.03
N PHE A 189 -5.59 14.18 -10.55
CA PHE A 189 -5.59 14.51 -9.11
C PHE A 189 -6.32 13.45 -8.28
N VAL A 190 -7.50 13.00 -8.71
CA VAL A 190 -8.26 11.94 -8.04
C VAL A 190 -7.47 10.62 -8.03
N PHE A 191 -6.79 10.30 -9.14
CA PHE A 191 -5.94 9.14 -9.27
C PHE A 191 -4.78 9.14 -8.26
N GLY A 192 -4.03 10.24 -8.17
CA GLY A 192 -2.86 10.30 -7.29
C GLY A 192 -3.19 10.21 -5.80
N ILE A 193 -4.26 10.87 -5.35
CA ILE A 193 -4.70 10.75 -3.96
C ILE A 193 -5.25 9.34 -3.66
N ASN A 194 -5.98 8.73 -4.60
CA ASN A 194 -6.53 7.38 -4.44
C ASN A 194 -5.40 6.34 -4.29
N MET A 195 -4.29 6.48 -5.03
CA MET A 195 -3.14 5.59 -4.92
C MET A 195 -2.58 5.55 -3.50
N VAL A 196 -2.33 6.72 -2.93
CA VAL A 196 -1.70 6.85 -1.62
C VAL A 196 -2.64 6.41 -0.51
N LEU A 197 -3.92 6.81 -0.58
CA LEU A 197 -4.91 6.38 0.40
C LEU A 197 -5.10 4.87 0.39
N LEU A 198 -5.16 4.22 -0.78
CA LEU A 198 -5.28 2.76 -0.89
C LEU A 198 -4.11 2.04 -0.18
N TYR A 199 -2.89 2.53 -0.37
CA TYR A 199 -1.68 1.96 0.25
C TYR A 199 -1.66 2.23 1.76
N ALA A 200 -2.20 3.36 2.21
CA ALA A 200 -2.33 3.73 3.62
C ALA A 200 -3.43 2.96 4.37
N VAL A 201 -4.51 2.56 3.69
CA VAL A 201 -5.61 1.78 4.30
C VAL A 201 -5.06 0.45 4.84
N ASP A 202 -4.46 -0.36 3.98
CA ASP A 202 -3.86 -1.66 4.36
C ASP A 202 -2.76 -2.06 3.35
N TRP A 203 -1.53 -2.15 3.83
CA TRP A 203 -0.38 -2.55 3.00
C TRP A 203 -0.32 -4.06 2.76
N ASN A 204 -1.05 -4.88 3.53
CA ASN A 204 -0.99 -6.34 3.40
C ASN A 204 -1.47 -6.84 2.05
N TYR A 205 -2.41 -6.12 1.43
CA TYR A 205 -3.06 -6.45 0.18
C TYR A 205 -2.47 -5.73 -1.04
N ILE A 206 -1.39 -4.94 -0.87
CA ILE A 206 -0.70 -4.27 -1.98
C ILE A 206 -0.24 -5.25 -3.07
N PRO A 207 0.35 -6.42 -2.76
CA PRO A 207 0.73 -7.39 -3.80
C PRO A 207 -0.47 -7.84 -4.65
N VAL A 208 -1.64 -8.02 -4.03
CA VAL A 208 -2.90 -8.38 -4.70
C VAL A 208 -3.44 -7.23 -5.55
N TYR A 209 -3.30 -6.00 -5.07
CA TYR A 209 -3.63 -4.80 -5.87
C TYR A 209 -2.76 -4.69 -7.13
N MET A 210 -1.45 -4.94 -7.01
CA MET A 210 -0.53 -4.90 -8.17
C MET A 210 -0.88 -5.94 -9.23
N VAL A 211 -1.41 -7.11 -8.81
CA VAL A 211 -1.96 -8.09 -9.77
C VAL A 211 -3.13 -7.48 -10.53
N GLY A 212 -4.07 -6.82 -9.84
CA GLY A 212 -5.19 -6.12 -10.49
C GLY A 212 -4.74 -5.04 -11.48
N GLU A 213 -3.80 -4.19 -11.06
CA GLU A 213 -3.21 -3.12 -11.86
C GLU A 213 -2.57 -3.66 -13.15
N ASN A 214 -1.77 -4.73 -13.06
CA ASN A 214 -1.07 -5.31 -14.21
C ASN A 214 -1.92 -6.28 -15.04
N SER A 215 -3.09 -6.69 -14.56
CA SER A 215 -4.07 -7.45 -15.34
C SER A 215 -4.86 -6.58 -16.32
N PHE A 216 -4.92 -5.28 -16.04
CA PHE A 216 -5.72 -4.33 -16.81
C PHE A 216 -5.38 -4.31 -18.31
N PRO A 217 -4.10 -4.25 -18.73
CA PRO A 217 -3.69 -4.40 -20.13
C PRO A 217 -4.32 -5.57 -20.89
N ILE A 218 -4.37 -6.76 -20.27
CA ILE A 218 -4.90 -7.97 -20.89
C ILE A 218 -6.41 -7.86 -21.05
N VAL A 219 -7.12 -7.47 -19.99
CA VAL A 219 -8.58 -7.32 -19.99
C VAL A 219 -9.00 -6.37 -21.11
N THR A 220 -8.34 -5.22 -21.19
CA THR A 220 -8.70 -4.21 -22.18
C THR A 220 -8.26 -4.59 -23.59
N SER A 221 -7.10 -5.24 -23.78
CA SER A 221 -6.72 -5.80 -25.09
C SER A 221 -7.73 -6.83 -25.60
N SER A 222 -8.27 -7.67 -24.70
CA SER A 222 -9.31 -8.63 -25.04
C SER A 222 -10.61 -7.95 -25.49
N ILE A 223 -10.99 -6.84 -24.85
CA ILE A 223 -12.17 -6.06 -25.20
C ILE A 223 -12.02 -5.38 -26.57
N HIS A 224 -10.86 -4.78 -26.84
CA HIS A 224 -10.58 -4.20 -28.15
C HIS A 224 -10.59 -5.25 -29.27
N TYR A 225 -10.02 -6.43 -29.01
CA TYR A 225 -10.05 -7.54 -29.96
C TYR A 225 -11.51 -7.95 -30.28
N MET A 226 -12.33 -8.15 -29.26
CA MET A 226 -13.76 -8.49 -29.43
C MET A 226 -14.54 -7.38 -30.16
N THR A 227 -14.30 -6.12 -29.80
CA THR A 227 -14.94 -4.97 -30.44
C THR A 227 -14.58 -4.88 -31.92
N THR A 228 -13.32 -5.12 -32.26
CA THR A 228 -12.83 -5.07 -33.65
C THR A 228 -13.41 -6.22 -34.48
N LEU A 229 -13.59 -7.40 -33.90
CA LEU A 229 -14.24 -8.52 -34.60
C LEU A 229 -15.70 -8.21 -34.95
N ILE A 230 -16.43 -7.52 -34.08
CA ILE A 230 -17.86 -7.22 -34.26
C ILE A 230 -18.07 -5.99 -35.14
N PHE A 231 -17.28 -4.92 -34.93
CA PHE A 231 -17.48 -3.60 -35.53
C PHE A 231 -16.32 -3.15 -36.43
N GLY A 232 -15.36 -4.02 -36.77
CA GLY A 232 -14.18 -3.67 -37.56
C GLY A 232 -14.44 -3.31 -39.03
N ASN A 233 -15.65 -3.57 -39.55
CA ASN A 233 -16.00 -3.17 -40.91
C ASN A 233 -16.27 -1.66 -41.02
N ARG A 234 -15.21 -0.90 -41.30
CA ARG A 234 -15.21 0.57 -41.47
C ARG A 234 -16.16 1.10 -42.55
N ARG A 235 -16.63 0.27 -43.49
CA ARG A 235 -17.61 0.68 -44.52
C ARG A 235 -19.04 0.75 -43.99
N LYS A 236 -19.33 0.03 -42.90
CA LYS A 236 -20.68 -0.04 -42.30
C LYS A 236 -20.76 0.74 -40.99
N TRP A 237 -19.66 0.82 -40.25
CA TRP A 237 -19.62 1.39 -38.91
C TRP A 237 -18.51 2.43 -38.80
N ASN A 238 -18.75 3.46 -37.99
CA ASN A 238 -17.68 4.35 -37.53
C ASN A 238 -16.91 3.65 -36.40
N SER A 239 -16.05 2.70 -36.78
CA SER A 239 -15.37 1.79 -35.85
C SER A 239 -14.58 2.52 -34.77
N ASP A 240 -13.92 3.63 -35.11
CA ASP A 240 -13.07 4.37 -34.19
C ASP A 240 -13.90 5.06 -33.08
N PHE A 241 -15.11 5.53 -33.40
CA PHE A 241 -16.06 6.07 -32.39
C PHE A 241 -16.61 4.98 -31.46
N ILE A 242 -16.97 3.83 -32.03
CA ILE A 242 -17.58 2.72 -31.28
C ILE A 242 -16.59 2.11 -30.30
N ILE A 243 -15.32 1.99 -30.68
CA ILE A 243 -14.26 1.48 -29.80
C ILE A 243 -14.12 2.35 -28.54
N VAL A 244 -13.99 3.67 -28.71
CA VAL A 244 -13.86 4.59 -27.57
C VAL A 244 -15.12 4.61 -26.70
N TRP A 245 -16.30 4.53 -27.32
CA TRP A 245 -17.56 4.47 -26.58
C TRP A 245 -17.65 3.20 -25.71
N ILE A 246 -17.24 2.04 -26.24
CA ILE A 246 -17.19 0.78 -25.49
C ILE A 246 -16.16 0.87 -24.36
N ASP A 247 -14.98 1.44 -24.61
CA ASP A 247 -13.94 1.61 -23.59
C ASP A 247 -14.45 2.45 -22.41
N ILE A 248 -15.13 3.57 -22.67
CA ILE A 248 -15.73 4.41 -21.62
C ILE A 248 -16.78 3.61 -20.82
N TRP A 249 -17.64 2.84 -21.50
CA TRP A 249 -18.65 2.02 -20.83
C TRP A 249 -18.04 0.94 -19.93
N VAL A 250 -17.02 0.23 -20.42
CA VAL A 250 -16.29 -0.76 -19.63
C VAL A 250 -15.63 -0.09 -18.43
N ALA A 251 -15.02 1.09 -18.63
CA ALA A 251 -14.40 1.84 -17.55
C ALA A 251 -15.41 2.19 -16.44
N ILE A 252 -16.61 2.63 -16.82
CA ILE A 252 -17.72 2.93 -15.90
C ILE A 252 -18.14 1.67 -15.13
N VAL A 253 -18.28 0.52 -15.80
CA VAL A 253 -18.67 -0.73 -15.13
C VAL A 253 -17.60 -1.20 -14.15
N ILE A 254 -16.33 -1.24 -14.56
CA ILE A 254 -15.22 -1.70 -13.71
C ILE A 254 -15.06 -0.77 -12.50
N SER A 255 -15.07 0.56 -12.71
CA SER A 255 -14.95 1.54 -11.63
C SER A 255 -16.14 1.53 -10.68
N LEU A 256 -17.36 1.28 -11.16
CA LEU A 256 -18.55 1.11 -10.32
C LEU A 256 -18.42 -0.12 -9.42
N VAL A 257 -18.00 -1.27 -9.99
CA VAL A 257 -17.77 -2.50 -9.22
C VAL A 257 -16.68 -2.28 -8.19
N ALA A 258 -15.58 -1.62 -8.56
CA ALA A 258 -14.49 -1.28 -7.64
C ALA A 258 -14.97 -0.40 -6.47
N ALA A 259 -15.69 0.70 -6.75
CA ALA A 259 -16.21 1.61 -5.73
C ALA A 259 -17.22 0.93 -4.80
N PHE A 260 -18.08 0.08 -5.35
CA PHE A 260 -19.05 -0.70 -4.57
C PHE A 260 -18.36 -1.72 -3.68
N LEU A 261 -17.42 -2.52 -4.21
CA LEU A 261 -16.66 -3.49 -3.42
C LEU A 261 -15.82 -2.81 -2.32
N TRP A 262 -15.21 -1.65 -2.62
CA TRP A 262 -14.46 -0.87 -1.63
C TRP A 262 -15.36 -0.38 -0.49
N THR A 263 -16.56 0.12 -0.84
CA THR A 263 -17.58 0.57 0.12
C THR A 263 -18.14 -0.59 0.93
N LEU A 264 -18.32 -1.77 0.33
CA LEU A 264 -18.74 -2.97 1.06
C LEU A 264 -17.66 -3.43 2.04
N ALA A 265 -16.40 -3.52 1.60
CA ALA A 265 -15.29 -4.04 2.40
C ALA A 265 -14.98 -3.15 3.60
N TYR A 266 -14.97 -1.83 3.42
CA TYR A 266 -14.55 -0.86 4.44
C TYR A 266 -15.68 -0.01 5.03
N GLY A 267 -16.82 0.13 4.35
CA GLY A 267 -17.97 0.92 4.81
C GLY A 267 -19.06 0.07 5.50
N TYR A 268 -19.43 -1.07 4.91
CA TYR A 268 -20.51 -1.92 5.44
C TYR A 268 -19.99 -3.04 6.37
N TYR A 269 -19.03 -3.85 5.90
CA TYR A 269 -18.44 -4.98 6.62
C TYR A 269 -17.23 -4.58 7.47
N ARG A 270 -17.43 -3.63 8.39
CA ARG A 270 -16.35 -3.09 9.21
C ARG A 270 -15.93 -3.99 10.37
N ASN A 271 -16.87 -4.81 10.87
CA ASN A 271 -16.67 -5.55 12.10
C ASN A 271 -16.12 -6.95 11.78
N THR A 272 -15.15 -7.39 12.57
CA THR A 272 -14.62 -8.75 12.53
C THR A 272 -14.82 -9.43 13.87
N GLN A 273 -14.48 -10.72 13.99
CA GLN A 273 -14.53 -11.43 15.26
C GLN A 273 -13.13 -11.85 15.69
N LYS A 274 -12.89 -11.81 17.00
CA LYS A 274 -11.68 -12.39 17.59
C LYS A 274 -12.03 -13.03 18.93
N GLU A 275 -11.37 -14.15 19.23
CA GLU A 275 -11.36 -14.69 20.58
C GLU A 275 -10.47 -13.80 21.46
N ALA A 276 -11.09 -13.02 22.32
CA ALA A 276 -10.43 -12.16 23.29
C ALA A 276 -11.03 -12.39 24.69
N ILE A 277 -10.39 -11.84 25.72
CA ILE A 277 -11.00 -11.79 27.05
C ILE A 277 -12.06 -10.70 26.98
N THR A 278 -13.31 -11.06 26.72
CA THR A 278 -14.42 -10.12 26.43
C THR A 278 -15.24 -9.74 27.64
N GLY A 279 -14.84 -10.19 28.83
CA GLY A 279 -15.55 -9.84 30.05
C GLY A 279 -14.87 -10.49 31.24
N TYR A 280 -14.69 -9.69 32.28
CA TYR A 280 -14.56 -10.23 33.62
C TYR A 280 -15.99 -10.24 34.16
N PRO A 281 -16.62 -11.42 34.33
CA PRO A 281 -17.95 -11.48 34.90
C PRO A 281 -17.94 -10.77 36.25
N ALA A 282 -19.09 -10.19 36.62
CA ALA A 282 -19.36 -9.64 37.94
C ALA A 282 -19.31 -10.74 39.01
N SER A 283 -18.13 -11.30 39.22
CA SER A 283 -17.84 -12.30 40.21
C SER A 283 -17.46 -11.56 41.49
N THR A 284 -18.03 -12.02 42.60
CA THR A 284 -17.47 -11.75 43.93
C THR A 284 -15.99 -12.12 43.88
N SER A 285 -15.12 -11.11 43.87
CA SER A 285 -13.68 -11.29 44.10
C SER A 285 -13.53 -12.22 45.30
N THR A 286 -12.78 -13.30 45.13
CA THR A 286 -12.64 -14.32 46.19
C THR A 286 -11.52 -13.96 47.14
N THR A 287 -10.47 -13.29 46.65
CA THR A 287 -9.33 -12.82 47.47
C THR A 287 -8.59 -11.70 46.74
N ILE A 288 -8.26 -10.62 47.47
CA ILE A 288 -7.37 -9.55 47.00
C ILE A 288 -6.11 -9.61 47.84
N THR A 289 -4.95 -9.76 47.20
CA THR A 289 -3.65 -9.73 47.86
C THR A 289 -2.83 -8.55 47.36
N TYR A 290 -1.98 -7.98 48.23
CA TYR A 290 -1.14 -6.85 47.87
C TYR A 290 0.19 -6.89 48.64
N GLY A 291 1.21 -6.21 48.11
CA GLY A 291 2.55 -6.19 48.67
C GLY A 291 3.55 -5.49 47.77
N THR A 292 4.83 -5.79 47.97
CA THR A 292 5.91 -5.32 47.07
C THR A 292 5.96 -6.16 45.80
N SER A 293 6.53 -5.62 44.73
CA SER A 293 6.67 -6.27 43.42
C SER A 293 7.35 -7.65 43.48
N SER A 294 8.20 -7.89 44.49
CA SER A 294 8.85 -9.17 44.81
C SER A 294 8.00 -10.13 45.65
N GLU A 295 7.05 -9.64 46.45
CA GLU A 295 6.25 -10.41 47.42
C GLU A 295 4.78 -9.95 47.40
N CYS A 296 4.11 -10.15 46.25
CA CYS A 296 2.76 -9.61 46.01
C CYS A 296 1.63 -10.18 46.90
N THR A 297 1.91 -11.25 47.63
CA THR A 297 0.94 -12.00 48.44
C THR A 297 1.06 -11.71 49.94
N LYS A 298 1.82 -10.69 50.31
CA LYS A 298 2.18 -10.42 51.72
C LYS A 298 0.98 -9.99 52.58
N HIS A 299 0.06 -9.24 52.01
CA HIS A 299 -1.13 -8.73 52.69
C HIS A 299 -2.40 -9.15 51.93
N THR A 300 -3.53 -9.23 52.64
CA THR A 300 -4.83 -9.60 52.08
C THR A 300 -5.89 -8.58 52.46
N ALA A 301 -6.63 -8.08 51.48
CA ALA A 301 -7.79 -7.19 51.69
C ALA A 301 -9.09 -7.94 51.43
N THR A 302 -10.16 -7.57 52.15
CA THR A 302 -11.49 -8.15 51.94
C THR A 302 -12.27 -7.29 50.94
N PRO A 303 -12.74 -7.85 49.81
CA PRO A 303 -13.55 -7.11 48.84
C PRO A 303 -14.93 -6.77 49.43
N VAL A 304 -15.40 -5.54 49.19
CA VAL A 304 -16.74 -5.06 49.57
C VAL A 304 -17.58 -4.91 48.31
N GLY A 305 -18.61 -5.75 48.17
CA GLY A 305 -19.47 -5.73 46.99
C GLY A 305 -18.85 -6.42 45.76
N LYS A 306 -19.33 -6.08 44.56
CA LYS A 306 -18.91 -6.71 43.30
C LYS A 306 -17.88 -5.85 42.57
N ALA A 307 -16.90 -6.51 41.95
CA ALA A 307 -16.07 -5.89 40.93
C ALA A 307 -16.95 -5.53 39.73
N THR A 308 -16.91 -4.28 39.27
CA THR A 308 -17.63 -3.85 38.08
C THR A 308 -16.64 -3.41 37.01
N ILE A 309 -16.85 -3.91 35.79
CA ILE A 309 -16.18 -3.38 34.61
C ILE A 309 -17.22 -2.63 33.81
N THR A 310 -16.95 -1.36 33.60
CA THR A 310 -17.71 -0.57 32.65
C THR A 310 -17.14 -0.86 31.27
N ASP A 311 -17.97 -1.44 30.40
CA ASP A 311 -17.63 -1.63 28.99
C ASP A 311 -17.27 -0.29 28.33
N PRO A 312 -16.38 -0.30 27.32
CA PRO A 312 -16.08 0.91 26.58
C PRO A 312 -17.35 1.46 25.94
N THR A 313 -17.67 2.71 26.27
CA THR A 313 -18.75 3.52 25.66
C THR A 313 -18.11 4.66 24.87
N ASP A 314 -18.83 5.29 23.95
CA ASP A 314 -18.31 6.34 23.05
C ASP A 314 -17.38 7.33 23.79
N GLY A 315 -16.07 7.25 23.50
CA GLY A 315 -15.04 8.13 24.06
C GLY A 315 -14.47 7.75 25.44
N LYS A 316 -14.91 6.65 26.08
CA LYS A 316 -14.43 6.21 27.40
C LYS A 316 -13.79 4.82 27.34
N SER A 317 -12.57 4.71 27.88
CA SER A 317 -11.86 3.44 28.03
C SER A 317 -12.55 2.52 29.06
N PRO A 318 -12.41 1.19 28.94
CA PRO A 318 -12.90 0.28 29.95
C PRO A 318 -12.29 0.61 31.31
N THR A 319 -13.13 0.59 32.33
CA THR A 319 -12.74 0.91 33.70
C THR A 319 -13.15 -0.24 34.62
N LEU A 320 -12.18 -0.79 35.36
CA LEU A 320 -12.44 -1.74 36.45
C LEU A 320 -12.53 -0.95 37.76
N THR A 321 -13.64 -1.11 38.48
CA THR A 321 -13.85 -0.51 39.79
C THR A 321 -14.04 -1.61 40.85
N LEU A 322 -13.30 -1.48 41.95
CA LEU A 322 -13.29 -2.42 43.07
C LEU A 322 -13.39 -1.63 44.38
N ASN A 323 -14.29 -2.02 45.27
CA ASN A 323 -14.31 -1.48 46.62
C ASN A 323 -13.70 -2.51 47.58
N VAL A 324 -12.84 -2.06 48.49
CA VAL A 324 -12.15 -2.91 49.47
C VAL A 324 -12.33 -2.35 50.88
N SER A 325 -12.62 -3.23 51.84
CA SER A 325 -12.50 -2.93 53.26
C SER A 325 -11.10 -3.34 53.67
N ASP A 326 -10.23 -2.36 53.82
CA ASP A 326 -8.94 -2.54 54.46
C ASP A 326 -8.90 -1.73 55.75
N THR A 327 -8.64 -2.43 56.86
CA THR A 327 -8.41 -1.82 58.18
C THR A 327 -6.94 -1.46 58.40
N ALA A 328 -6.03 -1.88 57.51
CA ALA A 328 -4.61 -1.57 57.58
C ALA A 328 -4.25 -0.36 56.68
N THR A 329 -3.37 0.49 57.19
CA THR A 329 -2.85 1.73 56.56
C THR A 329 -1.95 1.51 55.33
N ASN A 330 -1.90 0.30 54.76
CA ASN A 330 -0.82 -0.10 53.84
C ASN A 330 -1.12 0.13 52.34
N LEU A 331 -2.39 0.33 51.95
CA LEU A 331 -2.75 0.78 50.60
C LEU A 331 -2.85 2.31 50.58
N ALA A 332 -1.78 2.99 50.19
CA ALA A 332 -1.77 4.45 50.11
C ALA A 332 -2.73 4.97 49.03
N ALA A 333 -3.32 6.15 49.26
CA ALA A 333 -4.10 6.82 48.23
C ALA A 333 -3.18 7.29 47.10
N ILE A 334 -3.53 6.94 45.87
CA ILE A 334 -2.75 7.27 44.67
C ILE A 334 -3.69 7.81 43.61
N GLN A 335 -3.27 8.84 42.88
CA GLN A 335 -4.05 9.42 41.80
C GLN A 335 -3.36 9.15 40.47
N GLU A 336 -4.11 8.54 39.54
CA GLU A 336 -3.74 8.31 38.14
C GLU A 336 -2.30 7.83 37.91
N THR A 337 -1.82 6.94 38.78
CA THR A 337 -0.47 6.40 38.71
C THR A 337 -0.39 5.34 37.61
N GLN A 338 0.71 5.33 36.86
CA GLN A 338 0.90 4.34 35.80
C GLN A 338 1.07 2.95 36.40
N CYS A 339 0.36 1.97 35.83
CA CYS A 339 0.41 0.59 36.25
C CYS A 339 0.50 -0.36 35.05
N ASN A 340 1.08 -1.54 35.29
CA ASN A 340 1.06 -2.66 34.38
C ASN A 340 0.08 -3.71 34.89
N VAL A 341 -0.79 -4.22 34.04
CA VAL A 341 -1.81 -5.20 34.39
C VAL A 341 -1.54 -6.48 33.63
N ASP A 342 -1.25 -7.55 34.35
CA ASP A 342 -1.05 -8.90 33.83
C ASP A 342 -2.27 -9.77 34.12
N VAL A 343 -2.64 -10.64 33.17
CA VAL A 343 -3.86 -11.45 33.24
C VAL A 343 -3.52 -12.91 33.03
N ASP A 344 -3.60 -13.70 34.10
CA ASP A 344 -3.40 -15.16 34.04
C ASP A 344 -4.76 -15.86 33.95
N THR A 345 -5.09 -16.37 32.75
CA THR A 345 -6.34 -17.09 32.50
C THR A 345 -6.39 -18.47 33.16
N THR A 346 -5.24 -19.06 33.47
CA THR A 346 -5.13 -20.39 34.09
C THR A 346 -5.36 -20.29 35.59
N LYS A 347 -4.74 -19.29 36.23
CA LYS A 347 -4.88 -19.02 37.67
C LYS A 347 -6.10 -18.16 38.01
N LYS A 348 -6.74 -17.57 36.99
CA LYS A 348 -7.86 -16.62 37.13
C LYS A 348 -7.47 -15.39 37.97
N THR A 349 -6.24 -14.92 37.80
CA THR A 349 -5.66 -13.81 38.55
C THR A 349 -5.36 -12.61 37.67
N LEU A 350 -5.67 -11.43 38.18
CA LEU A 350 -5.29 -10.13 37.65
C LEU A 350 -4.19 -9.56 38.54
N THR A 351 -2.98 -9.39 38.02
CA THR A 351 -1.86 -8.82 38.78
C THR A 351 -1.54 -7.43 38.27
N ILE A 352 -1.72 -6.44 39.12
CA ILE A 352 -1.47 -5.03 38.84
C ILE A 352 -0.17 -4.65 39.53
N LYS A 353 0.78 -4.09 38.80
CA LYS A 353 2.06 -3.60 39.33
C LYS A 353 2.14 -2.09 39.10
N TYR A 354 2.43 -1.32 40.14
CA TYR A 354 2.61 0.13 40.06
C TYR A 354 3.74 0.55 41.01
N GLY A 355 4.74 1.27 40.49
CA GLY A 355 5.98 1.51 41.24
C GLY A 355 6.60 0.19 41.74
N ASP A 356 6.97 0.15 43.02
CA ASP A 356 7.46 -1.05 43.71
C ASP A 356 6.35 -1.88 44.38
N GLU A 357 5.09 -1.52 44.18
CA GLU A 357 3.92 -2.16 44.78
C GLU A 357 3.16 -3.00 43.75
N CYS A 358 2.36 -3.95 44.25
CA CYS A 358 1.49 -4.73 43.41
C CYS A 358 0.22 -5.21 44.14
N ILE A 359 -0.83 -5.43 43.36
CA ILE A 359 -2.14 -5.91 43.79
C ILE A 359 -2.53 -7.08 42.90
N THR A 360 -2.77 -8.25 43.47
CA THR A 360 -3.30 -9.42 42.77
C THR A 360 -4.74 -9.71 43.18
N ILE A 361 -5.64 -9.74 42.20
CA ILE A 361 -7.06 -9.98 42.39
C ILE A 361 -7.40 -11.35 41.79
N THR A 362 -8.01 -12.22 42.60
CA THR A 362 -8.54 -13.49 42.12
C THR A 362 -10.02 -13.33 41.75
N VAL A 363 -10.34 -13.59 40.48
CA VAL A 363 -11.72 -13.51 39.95
C VAL A 363 -12.32 -14.91 39.78
N GLY A 364 -13.63 -15.06 40.03
CA GLY A 364 -14.30 -16.37 40.06
C GLY A 364 -14.28 -17.11 38.71
N SER A 365 -14.33 -16.37 37.60
CA SER A 365 -14.16 -16.91 36.25
C SER A 365 -13.57 -15.85 35.32
N ILE A 366 -12.64 -16.25 34.46
CA ILE A 366 -12.21 -15.48 33.28
C ILE A 366 -12.69 -16.27 32.07
N THR A 367 -13.70 -15.76 31.37
CA THR A 367 -14.21 -16.38 30.15
C THR A 367 -13.57 -15.70 28.94
N LYS A 368 -12.84 -16.47 28.12
CA LYS A 368 -12.60 -16.08 26.73
C LYS A 368 -13.92 -16.27 26.00
N ALA A 369 -14.52 -15.19 25.52
CA ALA A 369 -15.70 -15.26 24.68
C ALA A 369 -15.43 -14.59 23.34
N LYS A 370 -16.29 -14.87 22.37
CA LYS A 370 -16.19 -14.27 21.04
C LYS A 370 -16.70 -12.85 21.13
N GLY A 371 -15.84 -11.88 20.79
CA GLY A 371 -16.18 -10.47 20.82
C GLY A 371 -16.17 -9.87 19.42
N PRO A 372 -17.15 -9.03 19.05
CA PRO A 372 -17.07 -8.24 17.85
C PRO A 372 -15.95 -7.20 18.01
N VAL A 373 -14.99 -7.24 17.10
CA VAL A 373 -13.94 -6.24 16.96
C VAL A 373 -14.45 -5.19 15.99
N LEU A 374 -14.90 -4.05 16.53
CA LEU A 374 -15.31 -2.91 15.71
C LEU A 374 -14.13 -2.41 14.86
N TYR A 375 -14.44 -2.10 13.60
CA TYR A 375 -13.44 -1.67 12.61
C TYR A 375 -12.26 -2.66 12.46
N GLY A 376 -12.51 -3.97 12.60
CA GLY A 376 -11.45 -4.98 12.60
C GLY A 376 -10.72 -5.19 11.27
N HIS A 377 -11.24 -4.64 10.16
CA HIS A 377 -10.51 -4.54 8.88
C HIS A 377 -9.57 -3.32 8.82
N ILE A 378 -9.64 -2.40 9.78
CA ILE A 378 -8.82 -1.20 9.83
C ILE A 378 -7.73 -1.42 10.86
N LEU A 379 -6.49 -1.48 10.39
CA LEU A 379 -5.32 -1.70 11.25
C LEU A 379 -4.60 -0.38 11.50
N THR A 380 -4.29 -0.07 12.76
CA THR A 380 -3.57 1.15 13.14
C THR A 380 -2.09 0.87 13.34
N GLU A 381 -1.27 1.83 12.90
CA GLU A 381 0.18 1.71 12.92
C GLU A 381 0.80 2.96 13.51
N LYS A 382 1.84 2.80 14.33
CA LYS A 382 2.57 3.94 14.89
C LYS A 382 3.61 4.46 13.90
N PHE A 383 4.05 5.69 14.14
CA PHE A 383 5.25 6.21 13.51
C PHE A 383 6.45 5.37 13.97
N ASP A 384 7.04 4.61 13.06
CA ASP A 384 8.18 3.75 13.37
C ASP A 384 9.46 4.61 13.38
N MET A 385 9.98 4.86 14.58
CA MET A 385 11.27 5.55 14.78
C MET A 385 12.44 4.55 14.94
N SER A 386 12.23 3.27 14.66
CA SER A 386 13.32 2.29 14.72
C SER A 386 14.42 2.64 13.72
N THR A 387 15.65 2.24 14.04
CA THR A 387 16.81 2.49 13.19
C THR A 387 16.58 1.91 11.80
N VAL A 388 16.85 2.71 10.76
CA VAL A 388 16.69 2.29 9.36
C VAL A 388 17.52 1.04 9.13
N ARG A 389 16.84 -0.08 8.86
CA ARG A 389 17.48 -1.37 8.68
C ARG A 389 18.12 -1.43 7.30
N GLY A 390 19.41 -1.75 7.22
CA GLY A 390 20.14 -1.86 5.94
C GLY A 390 19.49 -2.85 4.95
N ALA A 391 18.78 -3.86 5.45
CA ALA A 391 18.05 -4.84 4.64
C ALA A 391 16.92 -4.21 3.78
N ILE A 392 16.41 -3.03 4.14
CA ILE A 392 15.34 -2.34 3.38
C ILE A 392 15.89 -1.59 2.16
N ILE A 393 17.21 -1.31 2.12
CA ILE A 393 17.83 -0.51 1.06
C ILE A 393 17.65 -1.17 -0.31
N SER A 394 17.90 -2.48 -0.41
CA SER A 394 17.77 -3.21 -1.68
C SER A 394 16.33 -3.16 -2.23
N PRO A 395 15.27 -3.58 -1.47
CA PRO A 395 13.89 -3.46 -1.93
C PRO A 395 13.47 -2.04 -2.29
N THR A 396 13.94 -1.04 -1.53
CA THR A 396 13.66 0.37 -1.80
C THR A 396 14.27 0.82 -3.12
N LEU A 397 15.52 0.42 -3.39
CA LEU A 397 16.18 0.68 -4.67
C LEU A 397 15.47 -0.03 -5.83
N MET A 398 14.96 -1.26 -5.62
CA MET A 398 14.15 -1.93 -6.63
C MET A 398 12.90 -1.10 -6.99
N VAL A 399 12.18 -0.56 -6.00
CA VAL A 399 11.01 0.29 -6.25
C VAL A 399 11.40 1.59 -6.95
N ILE A 400 12.43 2.30 -6.49
CA ILE A 400 12.84 3.59 -7.06
C ILE A 400 13.37 3.42 -8.49
N VAL A 401 14.21 2.42 -8.76
CA VAL A 401 14.77 2.16 -10.10
C VAL A 401 13.73 1.52 -11.03
N GLY A 402 12.88 0.65 -10.47
CA GLY A 402 11.69 0.12 -11.11
C GLY A 402 10.80 1.26 -11.60
N MET A 403 10.22 2.02 -10.69
CA MET A 403 9.28 3.10 -11.01
C MET A 403 9.92 4.27 -11.75
N GLY A 404 11.12 4.72 -11.37
CA GLY A 404 11.70 5.96 -11.87
C GLY A 404 12.22 5.90 -13.31
N LEU A 405 12.94 4.84 -13.68
CA LEU A 405 13.64 4.80 -14.99
C LEU A 405 12.74 4.44 -16.18
N VAL A 406 11.54 3.89 -15.95
CA VAL A 406 10.72 3.38 -17.06
C VAL A 406 10.36 4.49 -18.04
N TYR A 407 9.97 5.67 -17.55
CA TYR A 407 9.54 6.80 -18.39
C TYR A 407 10.68 7.61 -19.00
N ALA A 408 11.92 7.38 -18.56
CA ALA A 408 13.07 7.90 -19.29
C ALA A 408 13.14 7.32 -20.70
N ILE A 409 12.70 6.07 -20.89
CA ILE A 409 12.81 5.33 -22.16
C ILE A 409 11.46 5.18 -22.87
N TYR A 410 10.35 4.98 -22.16
CA TYR A 410 9.04 4.74 -22.77
C TYR A 410 7.94 5.54 -22.08
N PRO A 411 7.03 6.23 -22.78
CA PRO A 411 6.82 6.19 -24.24
C PRO A 411 7.74 7.12 -25.03
N GLY A 412 8.55 7.95 -24.35
CA GLY A 412 9.38 8.97 -24.98
C GLY A 412 10.30 8.41 -26.07
N ILE A 413 11.28 7.59 -25.69
CA ILE A 413 12.44 7.20 -26.52
C ILE A 413 12.19 5.96 -27.39
N ALA A 414 11.31 5.03 -27.02
CA ALA A 414 11.07 3.79 -27.77
C ALA A 414 9.60 3.38 -27.69
N PRO A 415 9.00 2.69 -28.69
CA PRO A 415 9.65 1.92 -29.77
C PRO A 415 9.65 2.60 -31.15
N GLY A 416 8.83 3.62 -31.38
CA GLY A 416 8.66 4.24 -32.72
C GLY A 416 9.86 5.05 -33.24
N MET A 417 10.87 5.28 -32.39
CA MET A 417 12.11 5.97 -32.74
C MET A 417 13.26 5.03 -33.09
N ILE A 418 13.26 3.83 -32.51
CA ILE A 418 14.31 2.83 -32.69
C ILE A 418 13.88 1.80 -33.74
N VAL A 419 12.56 1.57 -33.83
CA VAL A 419 11.92 0.53 -34.65
C VAL A 419 10.82 1.16 -35.51
N PRO A 420 10.62 0.71 -36.76
CA PRO A 420 9.51 1.17 -37.60
C PRO A 420 8.14 1.05 -36.92
N PHE A 421 7.25 2.02 -37.17
CA PHE A 421 5.92 2.11 -36.54
C PHE A 421 5.08 0.82 -36.60
N TYR A 422 5.14 0.04 -37.69
CA TYR A 422 4.36 -1.20 -37.81
C TYR A 422 4.79 -2.33 -36.85
N LEU A 423 5.99 -2.23 -36.26
CA LEU A 423 6.44 -3.15 -35.20
C LEU A 423 6.07 -2.67 -33.80
N VAL A 424 5.88 -1.36 -33.62
CA VAL A 424 5.55 -0.75 -32.31
C VAL A 424 4.32 -1.42 -31.72
N ASP A 425 3.25 -1.51 -32.51
CA ASP A 425 1.97 -2.12 -32.10
C ASP A 425 2.13 -3.58 -31.65
N LYS A 426 3.02 -4.34 -32.32
CA LYS A 426 3.29 -5.73 -31.96
C LYS A 426 4.10 -5.84 -30.67
N ILE A 427 5.07 -4.97 -30.48
CA ILE A 427 5.89 -4.92 -29.26
C ILE A 427 5.01 -4.55 -28.08
N GLU A 428 4.17 -3.53 -28.22
CA GLU A 428 3.23 -3.11 -27.19
C GLU A 428 2.27 -4.25 -26.82
N MET A 429 1.69 -4.94 -27.80
CA MET A 429 0.81 -6.08 -27.53
C MET A 429 1.51 -7.21 -26.74
N VAL A 430 2.77 -7.52 -27.06
CA VAL A 430 3.56 -8.51 -26.31
C VAL A 430 3.83 -8.04 -24.88
N LEU A 431 4.20 -6.76 -24.70
CA LEU A 431 4.44 -6.17 -23.40
C LEU A 431 3.19 -6.21 -22.51
N LEU A 432 2.03 -5.82 -23.05
CA LEU A 432 0.75 -5.84 -22.34
C LEU A 432 0.36 -7.23 -21.82
N ILE A 433 0.78 -8.31 -22.48
CA ILE A 433 0.54 -9.69 -22.03
C ILE A 433 1.62 -10.13 -21.05
N ALA A 434 2.88 -9.79 -21.31
CA ALA A 434 4.02 -10.24 -20.52
C ALA A 434 4.07 -9.60 -19.11
N THR A 435 3.62 -8.34 -18.95
CA THR A 435 3.67 -7.58 -17.69
C THR A 435 2.76 -8.15 -16.60
N PHE A 436 1.75 -8.95 -16.96
CA PHE A 436 0.88 -9.61 -16.00
C PHE A 436 1.58 -10.71 -15.18
N PHE A 437 2.55 -11.41 -15.77
CA PHE A 437 3.14 -12.60 -15.13
C PHE A 437 3.94 -12.29 -13.85
N PRO A 438 4.83 -11.29 -13.79
CA PRO A 438 5.67 -11.06 -12.61
C PRO A 438 4.86 -10.79 -11.33
N PRO A 439 3.88 -9.85 -11.29
CA PRO A 439 3.09 -9.60 -10.09
C PRO A 439 2.28 -10.81 -9.64
N VAL A 440 1.73 -11.60 -10.59
CA VAL A 440 0.94 -12.80 -10.29
C VAL A 440 1.80 -13.89 -9.68
N ILE A 441 2.98 -14.15 -10.26
CA ILE A 441 3.92 -15.14 -9.74
C ILE A 441 4.33 -14.77 -8.31
N VAL A 442 4.66 -13.50 -8.05
CA VAL A 442 5.04 -13.05 -6.72
C VAL A 442 3.88 -13.11 -5.74
N ALA A 443 2.67 -12.72 -6.13
CA ALA A 443 1.49 -12.82 -5.26
C ALA A 443 1.17 -14.28 -4.90
N LEU A 444 1.22 -15.20 -5.87
CA LEU A 444 1.04 -16.63 -5.63
C LEU A 444 2.15 -17.23 -4.76
N LEU A 445 3.40 -16.79 -4.94
CA LEU A 445 4.54 -17.17 -4.09
C LEU A 445 4.34 -16.69 -2.64
N ASN A 446 3.90 -15.46 -2.43
CA ASN A 446 3.60 -14.90 -1.10
C ASN A 446 2.49 -15.68 -0.37
N ARG A 447 1.49 -16.16 -1.12
CA ARG A 447 0.40 -16.99 -0.59
C ARG A 447 0.82 -18.43 -0.29
N GLY A 448 1.95 -18.88 -0.82
CA GLY A 448 2.39 -20.27 -0.70
C GLY A 448 1.57 -21.26 -1.54
N SER A 449 0.90 -20.78 -2.60
CA SER A 449 0.03 -21.64 -3.44
C SER A 449 0.81 -22.66 -4.27
N PHE A 450 2.11 -22.43 -4.50
CA PHE A 450 2.95 -23.36 -5.26
C PHE A 450 3.45 -24.55 -4.42
N ASN A 451 3.60 -24.38 -3.09
CA ASN A 451 3.77 -25.40 -2.02
C ASN A 451 4.17 -24.65 -0.71
N GLU A 452 3.92 -25.21 0.49
CA GLU A 452 4.42 -24.62 1.76
C GLU A 452 5.95 -24.50 1.79
N SER A 453 6.66 -25.40 1.10
CA SER A 453 8.12 -25.36 0.93
C SER A 453 8.62 -24.18 0.09
N THR A 454 7.75 -23.52 -0.69
CA THR A 454 8.12 -22.38 -1.55
C THR A 454 7.96 -21.03 -0.86
N LYS A 455 7.17 -20.97 0.23
CA LYS A 455 6.91 -19.74 1.00
C LYS A 455 8.16 -19.09 1.61
N PRO A 456 9.21 -19.82 2.04
CA PRO A 456 10.45 -19.20 2.51
C PRO A 456 11.18 -18.36 1.44
N TYR A 457 11.00 -18.68 0.15
CA TYR A 457 11.60 -17.96 -0.98
C TYR A 457 10.81 -16.71 -1.39
N SER A 458 9.68 -16.43 -0.74
CA SER A 458 8.88 -15.24 -0.96
C SER A 458 9.61 -13.97 -0.47
N PRO A 459 9.50 -12.83 -1.20
CA PRO A 459 9.95 -11.53 -0.70
C PRO A 459 9.20 -11.07 0.56
N LYS A 460 8.03 -11.65 0.85
CA LYS A 460 7.25 -11.47 2.09
C LYS A 460 7.44 -12.63 3.07
N ASN A 461 8.62 -13.25 3.10
CA ASN A 461 8.89 -14.25 4.13
C ASN A 461 8.79 -13.67 5.56
N ILE A 462 8.78 -14.55 6.56
CA ILE A 462 8.46 -14.16 7.93
C ILE A 462 9.63 -13.31 8.47
N TYR A 463 9.38 -12.01 8.65
CA TYR A 463 10.20 -11.15 9.50
C TYR A 463 10.39 -11.86 10.85
N GLN A 464 11.63 -12.24 11.15
CA GLN A 464 11.94 -12.91 12.40
C GLN A 464 12.20 -11.83 13.45
N PHE A 465 11.22 -11.68 14.35
CA PHE A 465 11.36 -10.87 15.55
C PHE A 465 11.95 -11.75 16.65
N HIS A 466 13.12 -11.39 17.16
CA HIS A 466 13.79 -12.01 18.29
C HIS A 466 13.48 -11.22 19.58
N LYS A 467 14.05 -10.02 19.74
CA LYS A 467 13.86 -9.14 20.92
C LYS A 467 13.91 -7.67 20.51
N PRO A 468 13.33 -6.71 21.25
CA PRO A 468 13.52 -5.28 20.97
C PRO A 468 15.02 -4.95 20.86
N GLU A 469 15.41 -4.20 19.83
CA GLU A 469 16.81 -3.77 19.57
C GLU A 469 17.83 -4.88 19.24
N ASP A 470 17.41 -6.13 19.05
CA ASP A 470 18.30 -7.22 18.63
C ASP A 470 18.78 -7.04 17.17
N THR A 471 20.08 -7.29 16.94
CA THR A 471 20.73 -7.24 15.62
C THR A 471 20.37 -8.43 14.74
N GLU A 472 19.88 -9.53 15.33
CA GLU A 472 19.38 -10.70 14.61
C GLU A 472 17.93 -10.51 14.11
N ASN A 473 17.25 -9.43 14.52
CA ASN A 473 15.93 -9.09 13.99
C ASN A 473 16.00 -8.72 12.51
N GLY A 474 15.14 -9.31 11.69
CA GLY A 474 14.92 -8.86 10.32
C GLY A 474 14.90 -10.00 9.31
N PHE A 475 14.94 -9.63 8.03
CA PHE A 475 15.39 -10.51 6.97
C PHE A 475 16.91 -10.35 6.86
N GLY A 476 17.67 -11.44 6.87
CA GLY A 476 19.13 -11.44 6.80
C GLY A 476 19.77 -10.81 5.55
N GLY A 477 18.99 -10.17 4.67
CA GLY A 477 19.51 -9.62 3.44
C GLY A 477 20.09 -10.72 2.54
N TRP A 478 21.31 -10.49 2.03
CA TRP A 478 22.15 -11.49 1.35
C TRP A 478 22.76 -12.56 2.28
N ARG A 479 22.56 -12.45 3.60
CA ARG A 479 23.14 -13.35 4.60
C ARG A 479 22.10 -14.34 5.14
N PRO A 480 22.51 -15.57 5.46
CA PRO A 480 21.68 -16.49 6.23
C PRO A 480 21.37 -15.88 7.59
N TYR A 481 20.15 -16.11 8.10
CA TYR A 481 19.73 -15.66 9.43
C TYR A 481 18.92 -16.73 10.14
N LYS A 482 18.84 -16.64 11.47
CA LYS A 482 18.25 -17.70 12.31
C LYS A 482 16.72 -17.64 12.28
N LYS A 483 16.09 -18.80 12.12
CA LYS A 483 14.64 -18.93 12.26
C LYS A 483 14.23 -18.83 13.73
N HIS A 484 13.27 -17.97 14.06
CA HIS A 484 12.67 -17.93 15.39
C HIS A 484 11.50 -18.93 15.48
N VAL A 485 11.50 -19.78 16.51
CA VAL A 485 10.37 -20.68 16.82
C VAL A 485 9.42 -19.98 17.79
N LYS A 486 8.19 -19.76 17.34
CA LYS A 486 7.13 -19.08 18.09
C LYS A 486 6.93 -19.76 19.47
N GLY A 487 7.23 -19.04 20.55
CA GLY A 487 7.05 -19.52 21.94
C GLY A 487 8.31 -20.03 22.66
N SER A 488 9.49 -19.95 22.04
CA SER A 488 10.78 -20.29 22.69
C SER A 488 11.52 -19.02 23.13
N ALA A 489 12.03 -18.98 24.36
CA ALA A 489 12.86 -17.87 24.85
C ALA A 489 14.29 -17.91 24.27
N ASN A 490 14.71 -19.08 23.78
CA ASN A 490 16.01 -19.35 23.20
C ASN A 490 15.86 -19.77 21.74
N CYS A 491 16.66 -19.17 20.85
CA CYS A 491 16.78 -19.49 19.43
C CYS A 491 17.54 -20.82 19.21
N GLU A 492 17.13 -21.91 19.85
CA GLU A 492 17.87 -23.19 19.89
C GLU A 492 17.44 -24.19 18.81
N SER A 493 16.98 -23.72 17.64
CA SER A 493 16.91 -24.58 16.46
C SER A 493 17.75 -23.98 15.33
N GLU A 494 18.88 -24.63 15.02
CA GLU A 494 19.90 -24.26 14.02
C GLU A 494 19.41 -24.19 12.56
N SER A 495 18.10 -24.06 12.29
CA SER A 495 17.63 -23.88 10.91
C SER A 495 17.84 -22.43 10.48
N THR A 496 18.82 -22.19 9.61
CA THR A 496 19.01 -20.91 8.92
C THR A 496 18.00 -20.76 7.78
N ILE A 497 17.53 -19.53 7.55
CA ILE A 497 16.74 -19.16 6.38
C ILE A 497 17.66 -18.38 5.45
N ASP A 498 17.73 -18.80 4.19
CA ASP A 498 18.55 -18.14 3.18
C ASP A 498 17.68 -17.30 2.25
N ASN A 499 17.88 -15.98 2.29
CA ASN A 499 17.10 -15.00 1.50
C ASN A 499 17.77 -14.59 0.18
N TRP A 500 18.87 -15.26 -0.19
CA TRP A 500 19.66 -14.94 -1.39
C TRP A 500 18.85 -15.01 -2.69
N PHE A 501 17.81 -15.86 -2.74
CA PHE A 501 17.02 -16.08 -3.96
C PHE A 501 16.33 -14.82 -4.47
N TRP A 502 15.72 -14.02 -3.59
CA TRP A 502 15.06 -12.80 -4.04
C TRP A 502 16.07 -11.64 -4.23
N HIS A 503 17.11 -11.61 -3.41
CA HIS A 503 18.22 -10.66 -3.58
C HIS A 503 19.02 -10.87 -4.86
N PHE A 504 19.05 -12.09 -5.41
CA PHE A 504 19.60 -12.34 -6.74
C PHE A 504 19.00 -11.42 -7.82
N PHE A 505 17.72 -11.04 -7.66
CA PHE A 505 17.06 -10.10 -8.57
C PHE A 505 17.51 -8.64 -8.40
N ASP A 506 18.34 -8.29 -7.41
CA ASP A 506 19.08 -7.01 -7.37
C ASP A 506 19.92 -6.84 -8.66
N LEU A 507 20.34 -7.93 -9.30
CA LEU A 507 21.01 -7.90 -10.60
C LEU A 507 20.16 -7.19 -11.67
N LEU A 508 18.82 -7.28 -11.58
CA LEU A 508 17.91 -6.60 -12.51
C LEU A 508 18.02 -5.07 -12.41
N ILE A 509 18.39 -4.53 -11.25
CA ILE A 509 18.67 -3.09 -11.09
C ILE A 509 19.82 -2.69 -12.00
N VAL A 510 20.94 -3.42 -11.93
CA VAL A 510 22.13 -3.16 -12.74
C VAL A 510 21.81 -3.30 -14.22
N ILE A 511 21.13 -4.38 -14.60
CA ILE A 511 20.71 -4.63 -15.99
C ILE A 511 19.84 -3.47 -16.50
N LYS A 512 18.86 -3.02 -15.71
CA LYS A 512 17.95 -1.94 -16.12
C LYS A 512 18.68 -0.61 -16.30
N ILE A 513 19.58 -0.26 -15.39
CA ILE A 513 20.40 0.96 -15.49
C ILE A 513 21.33 0.88 -16.70
N SER A 514 21.99 -0.26 -16.92
CA SER A 514 22.84 -0.48 -18.09
C SER A 514 22.05 -0.37 -19.40
N LEU A 515 20.85 -0.95 -19.47
CA LEU A 515 19.97 -0.82 -20.64
C LEU A 515 19.54 0.63 -20.88
N ALA A 516 19.16 1.37 -19.84
CA ALA A 516 18.83 2.79 -19.95
C ALA A 516 20.02 3.60 -20.52
N ALA A 517 21.23 3.35 -20.00
CA ALA A 517 22.46 3.99 -20.49
C ALA A 517 22.75 3.62 -21.96
N ILE A 518 22.57 2.36 -22.35
CA ILE A 518 22.74 1.89 -23.73
C ILE A 518 21.73 2.58 -24.66
N PHE A 519 20.46 2.71 -24.25
CA PHE A 519 19.44 3.39 -25.06
C PHE A 519 19.77 4.87 -25.25
N ILE A 520 20.11 5.59 -24.18
CA ILE A 520 20.50 7.02 -24.26
C ILE A 520 21.77 7.17 -25.13
N TYR A 521 22.77 6.32 -24.94
CA TYR A 521 23.98 6.32 -25.76
C TYR A 521 23.69 6.07 -27.24
N SER A 522 22.81 5.12 -27.54
CA SER A 522 22.43 4.78 -28.92
C SER A 522 21.78 5.95 -29.64
N LEU A 523 20.99 6.77 -28.93
CA LEU A 523 20.40 7.99 -29.48
C LEU A 523 21.43 9.09 -29.73
N HIS A 524 22.39 9.28 -28.82
CA HIS A 524 23.36 10.37 -28.92
C HIS A 524 24.44 10.09 -29.99
N TYR A 525 24.91 8.85 -30.08
CA TYR A 525 25.97 8.43 -31.01
C TYR A 525 25.44 7.49 -32.08
N ARG A 526 24.66 8.03 -33.02
CA ARG A 526 24.00 7.27 -34.11
C ARG A 526 24.95 6.46 -34.99
N GLU A 527 26.18 6.95 -35.17
CA GLU A 527 27.22 6.30 -36.00
C GLU A 527 28.04 5.23 -35.25
N SER A 528 27.86 5.09 -33.94
CA SER A 528 28.57 4.09 -33.14
C SER A 528 28.18 2.66 -33.56
N ALA A 529 29.10 1.70 -33.39
CA ALA A 529 28.83 0.29 -33.70
C ALA A 529 27.65 -0.26 -32.87
N ILE A 530 27.53 0.19 -31.62
CA ILE A 530 26.43 -0.17 -30.71
C ILE A 530 25.11 0.40 -31.24
N SER A 531 25.06 1.68 -31.61
CA SER A 531 23.85 2.30 -32.14
C SER A 531 23.39 1.66 -33.45
N ARG A 532 24.31 1.37 -34.38
CA ARG A 532 24.00 0.66 -35.64
C ARG A 532 23.45 -0.75 -35.44
N SER A 533 23.77 -1.41 -34.32
CA SER A 533 23.24 -2.73 -33.98
C SER A 533 21.84 -2.70 -33.36
N ILE A 534 21.41 -1.53 -32.85
CA ILE A 534 20.14 -1.35 -32.11
C ILE A 534 19.13 -0.57 -32.97
N ILE A 535 19.53 0.58 -33.51
CA ILE A 535 18.68 1.45 -34.33
C ILE A 535 18.43 0.80 -35.69
N ASN A 536 17.18 0.82 -36.14
CA ASN A 536 16.70 0.20 -37.39
C ASN A 536 16.86 -1.33 -37.45
N GLN A 537 17.23 -1.98 -36.33
CA GLN A 537 17.28 -3.44 -36.20
C GLN A 537 16.08 -3.93 -35.36
N PRO A 538 14.97 -4.34 -36.00
CA PRO A 538 13.72 -4.60 -35.30
C PRO A 538 13.83 -5.72 -34.26
N LYS A 539 14.63 -6.76 -34.52
CA LYS A 539 14.79 -7.90 -33.60
C LYS A 539 15.51 -7.51 -32.30
N MET A 540 16.66 -6.83 -32.43
CA MET A 540 17.48 -6.46 -31.27
C MET A 540 16.76 -5.43 -30.41
N SER A 541 16.24 -4.36 -31.01
CA SER A 541 15.51 -3.35 -30.25
C SER A 541 14.29 -3.92 -29.54
N THR A 542 13.54 -4.82 -30.17
CA THR A 542 12.38 -5.47 -29.52
C THR A 542 12.81 -6.27 -28.30
N ILE A 543 13.86 -7.09 -28.42
CA ILE A 543 14.37 -7.90 -27.31
C ILE A 543 14.83 -7.01 -26.15
N LEU A 544 15.62 -5.97 -26.43
CA LEU A 544 16.13 -5.07 -25.39
C LEU A 544 14.98 -4.31 -24.71
N SER A 545 13.97 -3.85 -25.46
CA SER A 545 12.80 -3.18 -24.89
C SER A 545 11.96 -4.11 -24.02
N ILE A 546 11.75 -5.37 -24.44
CA ILE A 546 11.06 -6.37 -23.63
C ILE A 546 11.83 -6.65 -22.35
N ILE A 547 13.15 -6.86 -22.41
CA ILE A 547 13.96 -7.09 -21.21
C ILE A 547 13.87 -5.88 -20.27
N PHE A 548 13.98 -4.67 -20.78
CA PHE A 548 13.90 -3.45 -19.97
C PHE A 548 12.55 -3.32 -19.23
N TYR A 549 11.45 -3.61 -19.92
CA TYR A 549 10.11 -3.60 -19.33
C TYR A 549 9.88 -4.74 -18.36
N MET A 550 10.35 -5.95 -18.66
CA MET A 550 10.26 -7.07 -17.73
C MET A 550 11.06 -6.78 -16.46
N CYS A 551 12.25 -6.18 -16.58
CA CYS A 551 13.01 -5.72 -15.42
C CYS A 551 12.20 -4.71 -14.59
N HIS A 552 11.48 -3.76 -15.21
CA HIS A 552 10.60 -2.85 -14.49
C HIS A 552 9.56 -3.59 -13.64
N GLU A 553 8.80 -4.52 -14.25
CA GLU A 553 7.75 -5.25 -13.55
C GLU A 553 8.27 -6.18 -12.46
N PHE A 554 9.37 -6.90 -12.71
CA PHE A 554 9.98 -7.75 -11.68
C PHE A 554 10.49 -6.93 -10.50
N LEU A 555 11.09 -5.76 -10.74
CA LEU A 555 11.59 -4.88 -9.68
C LEU A 555 10.45 -4.34 -8.82
N LEU A 556 9.31 -3.94 -9.41
CA LEU A 556 8.15 -3.50 -8.64
C LEU A 556 7.51 -4.68 -7.88
N ALA A 557 7.28 -5.80 -8.56
CA ALA A 557 6.64 -6.98 -8.00
C ALA A 557 7.42 -7.57 -6.82
N LEU A 558 8.76 -7.51 -6.82
CA LEU A 558 9.61 -7.94 -5.71
C LEU A 558 9.85 -6.83 -4.68
N GLY A 559 10.00 -5.58 -5.15
CA GLY A 559 10.34 -4.42 -4.33
C GLY A 559 9.29 -4.08 -3.29
N PHE A 560 8.01 -3.93 -3.67
CA PHE A 560 6.95 -3.59 -2.72
C PHE A 560 6.74 -4.66 -1.64
N PRO A 561 6.57 -5.96 -1.97
CA PRO A 561 6.50 -7.00 -0.95
C PRO A 561 7.78 -7.13 -0.11
N GLY A 562 8.95 -6.85 -0.70
CA GLY A 562 10.22 -6.85 0.01
C GLY A 562 10.34 -5.72 1.04
N VAL A 563 9.87 -4.51 0.72
CA VAL A 563 9.78 -3.39 1.68
C VAL A 563 8.84 -3.78 2.83
N ILE A 564 7.70 -4.39 2.50
CA ILE A 564 6.72 -4.89 3.48
C ILE A 564 7.34 -5.97 4.39
N GLY A 565 7.98 -6.98 3.82
CA GLY A 565 8.61 -8.08 4.57
C GLY A 565 9.69 -7.60 5.54
N ASN A 566 10.40 -6.53 5.19
CA ASN A 566 11.46 -5.96 6.03
C ASN A 566 10.98 -4.97 7.10
N ASN A 567 9.68 -4.96 7.44
CA ASN A 567 9.07 -4.00 8.37
C ASN A 567 9.24 -2.52 7.91
N GLY A 568 9.37 -2.29 6.60
CA GLY A 568 9.48 -0.95 5.99
C GLY A 568 8.16 -0.38 5.48
N SER A 569 7.04 -1.11 5.65
CA SER A 569 5.71 -0.69 5.17
C SER A 569 5.23 0.63 5.79
N THR A 570 5.56 0.86 7.06
CA THR A 570 5.05 2.00 7.86
C THR A 570 5.75 3.31 7.55
N TYR A 571 7.04 3.29 7.19
CA TYR A 571 7.86 4.50 7.04
C TYR A 571 8.58 4.65 5.69
N VAL A 572 8.87 3.58 4.94
CA VAL A 572 9.65 3.65 3.68
C VAL A 572 8.78 3.54 2.43
N MET A 573 7.71 2.76 2.47
CA MET A 573 6.92 2.43 1.29
C MET A 573 6.34 3.64 0.55
N LEU A 574 5.59 4.50 1.26
CA LEU A 574 4.94 5.67 0.64
C LEU A 574 5.96 6.72 0.16
N PRO A 575 7.03 7.05 0.91
CA PRO A 575 8.08 7.94 0.40
C PRO A 575 8.83 7.35 -0.80
N ALA A 576 9.16 6.05 -0.79
CA ALA A 576 9.82 5.40 -1.91
C ALA A 576 8.96 5.47 -3.17
N GLN A 577 7.66 5.27 -3.03
CA GLN A 577 6.68 5.41 -4.11
C GLN A 577 6.59 6.87 -4.61
N TYR A 578 6.53 7.85 -3.71
CA TYR A 578 6.49 9.27 -4.09
C TYR A 578 7.78 9.71 -4.81
N VAL A 579 8.94 9.31 -4.29
CA VAL A 579 10.24 9.56 -4.92
C VAL A 579 10.33 8.87 -6.29
N GLY A 580 9.88 7.62 -6.38
CA GLY A 580 9.79 6.88 -7.64
C GLY A 580 8.92 7.59 -8.68
N ALA A 581 7.73 8.07 -8.27
CA ALA A 581 6.83 8.84 -9.13
C ALA A 581 7.42 10.20 -9.54
N LEU A 582 8.14 10.88 -8.65
CA LEU A 582 8.84 12.13 -8.95
C LEU A 582 9.93 11.90 -10.01
N PHE A 583 10.76 10.87 -9.84
CA PHE A 583 11.76 10.50 -10.84
C PHE A 583 11.13 10.12 -12.17
N MET A 584 10.05 9.33 -12.15
CA MET A 584 9.31 8.93 -13.34
C MET A 584 8.87 10.14 -14.15
N ILE A 585 8.21 11.11 -13.51
CA ILE A 585 7.66 12.29 -14.18
C ILE A 585 8.76 13.26 -14.62
N PHE A 586 9.78 13.45 -13.80
CA PHE A 586 10.92 14.29 -14.17
C PHE A 586 11.65 13.73 -15.40
N LEU A 587 11.91 12.42 -15.43
CA LEU A 587 12.55 11.76 -16.56
C LEU A 587 11.64 11.67 -17.78
N ALA A 588 10.32 11.56 -17.60
CA ALA A 588 9.36 11.65 -18.69
C ALA A 588 9.48 12.99 -19.42
N PHE A 589 9.37 14.12 -18.70
CA PHE A 589 9.51 15.45 -19.28
C PHE A 589 10.89 15.69 -19.89
N TYR A 590 11.95 15.23 -19.21
CA TYR A 590 13.32 15.32 -19.74
C TYR A 590 13.45 14.57 -21.06
N SER A 591 12.98 13.32 -21.12
CA SER A 591 13.06 12.49 -22.33
C SER A 591 12.27 13.10 -23.48
N GLU A 592 11.03 13.54 -23.25
CA GLU A 592 10.19 14.16 -24.28
C GLU A 592 10.82 15.43 -24.86
N GLY A 593 11.32 16.32 -23.98
CA GLY A 593 12.02 17.53 -24.39
C GLY A 593 13.28 17.23 -25.19
N TYR A 594 14.08 16.28 -24.70
CA TYR A 594 15.30 15.82 -25.37
C TYR A 594 15.02 15.31 -26.79
N ILE A 595 13.94 14.53 -26.97
CA ILE A 595 13.58 13.97 -28.28
C ILE A 595 13.08 15.04 -29.24
N ILE A 596 12.25 15.99 -28.77
CA ILE A 596 11.73 17.07 -29.61
C ILE A 596 12.89 17.91 -30.13
N GLU A 597 13.83 18.27 -29.24
CA GLU A 597 15.01 19.03 -29.60
C GLU A 597 15.88 18.23 -30.57
N TYR A 598 16.22 16.98 -30.27
CA TYR A 598 17.05 16.17 -31.18
C TYR A 598 16.40 15.92 -32.55
N LYS A 599 15.06 15.86 -32.64
CA LYS A 599 14.35 15.76 -33.93
C LYS A 599 14.33 17.06 -34.73
N SER A 600 14.39 18.22 -34.08
CA SER A 600 14.46 19.51 -34.78
C SER A 600 15.85 19.77 -35.37
N HIS A 601 16.86 18.99 -34.95
CA HIS A 601 18.23 19.09 -35.41
C HIS A 601 18.42 18.36 -36.75
N ASP A 602 18.63 19.13 -37.82
CA ASP A 602 19.12 18.61 -39.10
C ASP A 602 20.67 18.72 -39.12
N PRO A 603 21.41 17.59 -39.14
CA PRO A 603 22.88 17.59 -39.15
C PRO A 603 23.50 18.40 -40.30
N THR A 604 22.77 18.59 -41.41
CA THR A 604 23.28 19.26 -42.62
C THR A 604 23.11 20.78 -42.63
N HIS A 605 22.45 21.38 -41.63
CA HIS A 605 22.20 22.84 -41.57
C HIS A 605 22.79 23.49 -40.30
N TRP A 606 23.84 22.89 -39.75
CA TRP A 606 24.40 23.34 -38.48
C TRP A 606 25.18 24.67 -38.63
N PRO A 607 24.89 25.72 -37.84
CA PRO A 607 25.61 27.00 -37.93
C PRO A 607 27.09 26.93 -37.58
N THR A 608 27.55 25.81 -37.00
CA THR A 608 28.94 25.59 -36.62
C THR A 608 29.69 24.63 -37.55
N GLU A 609 29.22 24.41 -38.78
CA GLU A 609 29.96 23.68 -39.82
C GLU A 609 31.38 24.29 -40.04
N SER A 610 31.59 25.54 -39.64
CA SER A 610 32.86 26.26 -39.65
C SER A 610 33.67 26.21 -38.33
N MET A 611 33.16 25.64 -37.25
CA MET A 611 33.87 25.54 -35.96
C MET A 611 34.50 24.15 -35.79
N ASN A 612 35.63 23.96 -36.46
CA ASN A 612 36.52 22.82 -36.18
C ASN A 612 37.17 22.99 -34.80
N ARG A 613 37.55 21.88 -34.14
CA ARG A 613 38.23 21.85 -32.81
C ARG A 613 39.38 22.87 -32.67
N TRP A 614 40.06 23.20 -33.77
CA TRP A 614 41.13 24.20 -33.83
C TRP A 614 40.65 25.65 -33.72
N ASN A 615 39.47 25.98 -34.25
CA ASN A 615 38.93 27.36 -34.21
C ASN A 615 38.36 27.75 -32.84
N VAL A 616 38.12 26.77 -31.94
CA VAL A 616 37.62 27.01 -30.58
C VAL A 616 38.75 27.22 -29.57
N VAL A 617 39.95 26.72 -29.87
CA VAL A 617 41.14 26.84 -29.00
C VAL A 617 42.00 28.06 -29.38
N CYS A 618 41.83 28.62 -30.57
CA CYS A 618 42.54 29.81 -31.04
C CYS A 618 41.69 31.09 -30.92
N ILE A 619 41.17 31.38 -29.71
CA ILE A 619 40.77 32.74 -29.31
C ILE A 619 41.80 33.26 -28.32
#